data_AF-A0A1I4JW96-F1
#
_entry.id   AF-A0A1I4JW96-F1
#
_cell.length_a   1.000
_cell.length_b   1.000
_cell.length_c   1.000
_cell.angle_alpha   90.00
_cell.angle_beta   90.00
_cell.angle_gamma   90.00
#
_symmetry.space_group_name_H-M   'P 1'
#
loop_
_entity.id
_entity.type
_entity.pdbx_description
1 polymer ?
#
loop_
_entity_poly.entity_id
_entity_poly.type
_entity_poly.pdbx_seq_one_letter_code
_entity_poly.pdbx_strand_id
1 'polypeptide(L)'
;MTVSITTSSWRDLKNAKAQARLERALPAIFPAPVLHHALTRPLIPPTPRLAVESYWRNHILRADRLARALAARSGTPEGWTWQLGEGGAGGRPASFRVPPAPFREPAFARGRGACCICGQPVYRFGWHRDLWGQGVPNGKAGWHAACVAAWKFWSAPHEQVKVLKRHQGHRCKASGKRLLRTAEVDHALPLYRVWREHRDAPWPELLGYWGAPNLQVVNRTAHVLKCRDEAAERSQTLRLSRYRVVEDESGFSVVEEE
;
A
#
# COMPACT_ATOMS: atom_id res chain seq x y z
N MET A 1 -17.36 1.21 -48.38
CA MET A 1 -15.90 1.43 -48.23
C MET A 1 -15.59 1.55 -46.74
N THR A 2 -15.14 0.48 -46.10
CA THR A 2 -14.73 0.45 -44.70
C THR A 2 -13.28 0.96 -44.61
N VAL A 3 -13.10 2.21 -44.19
CA VAL A 3 -11.78 2.79 -43.97
C VAL A 3 -11.14 2.09 -42.76
N SER A 4 -10.09 1.32 -43.01
CA SER A 4 -9.28 0.71 -41.95
C SER A 4 -8.51 1.80 -41.22
N ILE A 5 -9.00 2.21 -40.05
CA ILE A 5 -8.36 3.22 -39.21
C ILE A 5 -7.08 2.63 -38.61
N THR A 6 -5.93 3.19 -38.96
CA THR A 6 -4.64 2.78 -38.38
C THR A 6 -4.62 2.99 -36.87
N THR A 7 -3.85 2.19 -36.14
CA THR A 7 -3.79 2.28 -34.67
C THR A 7 -3.32 3.65 -34.15
N SER A 8 -2.53 4.41 -34.92
CA SER A 8 -2.16 5.80 -34.58
C SER A 8 -3.36 6.75 -34.71
N SER A 9 -4.03 6.75 -35.86
CA SER A 9 -5.18 7.63 -36.11
C SER A 9 -6.35 7.38 -35.15
N TRP A 10 -6.56 6.13 -34.71
CA TRP A 10 -7.53 5.83 -33.66
C TRP A 10 -7.15 6.45 -32.30
N ARG A 11 -5.86 6.35 -31.90
CA ARG A 11 -5.39 6.92 -30.62
C ARG A 11 -5.52 8.44 -30.62
N ASP A 12 -5.17 9.08 -31.73
CA ASP A 12 -5.22 10.54 -31.87
C ASP A 12 -6.65 11.06 -31.75
N LEU A 13 -7.60 10.45 -32.49
CA LEU A 13 -9.02 10.79 -32.39
C LEU A 13 -9.58 10.55 -30.99
N LYS A 14 -9.18 9.46 -30.33
CA LYS A 14 -9.61 9.14 -28.96
C LYS A 14 -9.06 10.15 -27.95
N ASN A 15 -7.79 10.53 -28.09
CA ASN A 15 -7.14 11.50 -27.21
C ASN A 15 -7.71 12.91 -27.40
N ALA A 16 -7.99 13.34 -28.63
CA ALA A 16 -8.65 14.62 -28.89
C ALA A 16 -10.02 14.70 -28.19
N LYS A 17 -10.85 13.65 -28.31
CA LYS A 17 -12.15 13.57 -27.62
C LYS A 17 -11.99 13.54 -26.09
N ALA A 18 -11.02 12.79 -25.58
CA ALA A 18 -10.78 12.69 -24.14
C ALA A 18 -10.26 14.00 -23.55
N GLN A 19 -9.37 14.70 -24.26
CA GLN A 19 -8.81 15.98 -23.88
C GLN A 19 -9.91 17.05 -23.83
N ALA A 20 -10.72 17.19 -24.89
CA ALA A 20 -11.83 18.15 -24.89
C ALA A 20 -12.83 17.90 -23.75
N ARG A 21 -13.08 16.62 -23.41
CA ARG A 21 -13.93 16.27 -22.25
C ARG A 21 -13.27 16.59 -20.91
N LEU A 22 -11.97 16.35 -20.78
CA LEU A 22 -11.20 16.68 -19.58
C LEU A 22 -11.23 18.19 -19.36
N GLU A 23 -10.85 18.98 -20.36
CA GLU A 23 -10.81 20.45 -20.32
C GLU A 23 -12.15 21.05 -19.90
N ARG A 24 -13.26 20.59 -20.50
CA ARG A 24 -14.61 21.02 -20.13
C ARG A 24 -14.97 20.73 -18.67
N ALA A 25 -14.43 19.66 -18.10
CA ALA A 25 -14.74 19.21 -16.75
C ALA A 25 -13.74 19.72 -15.69
N LEU A 26 -12.67 20.40 -16.09
CA LEU A 26 -11.67 20.92 -15.16
C LEU A 26 -12.27 22.05 -14.31
N PRO A 27 -12.10 22.01 -12.98
CA PRO A 27 -12.36 23.18 -12.14
C PRO A 27 -11.30 24.26 -12.38
N ALA A 28 -11.61 25.50 -11.96
CA ALA A 28 -10.68 26.63 -12.04
C ALA A 28 -9.32 26.34 -11.37
N ILE A 29 -9.34 25.62 -10.24
CA ILE A 29 -8.14 25.18 -9.54
C ILE A 29 -8.01 23.67 -9.71
N PHE A 30 -6.98 23.20 -10.40
CA PHE A 30 -6.65 21.78 -10.50
C PHE A 30 -5.14 21.56 -10.37
N PRO A 31 -4.66 20.49 -9.70
CA PRO A 31 -3.23 20.30 -9.48
C PRO A 31 -2.45 20.18 -10.80
N ALA A 32 -1.58 21.15 -11.08
CA ALA A 32 -0.80 21.19 -12.32
C ALA A 32 0.02 19.90 -12.57
N PRO A 33 0.68 19.27 -11.57
CA PRO A 33 1.39 18.01 -11.78
C PRO A 33 0.47 16.85 -12.21
N VAL A 34 -0.80 16.86 -11.76
CA VAL A 34 -1.79 15.85 -12.15
C VAL A 34 -2.24 16.07 -13.59
N LEU A 35 -2.50 17.32 -13.98
CA LEU A 35 -2.89 17.66 -15.34
C LEU A 35 -1.77 17.35 -16.34
N HIS A 36 -0.54 17.77 -16.04
CA HIS A 36 0.62 17.48 -16.88
C HIS A 36 0.83 15.97 -17.06
N HIS A 37 0.74 15.19 -15.98
CA HIS A 37 0.79 13.73 -16.06
C HIS A 37 -0.35 13.15 -16.92
N ALA A 38 -1.57 13.69 -16.82
CA ALA A 38 -2.71 13.22 -17.59
C ALA A 38 -2.53 13.43 -19.10
N LEU A 39 -2.07 14.62 -19.50
CA LEU A 39 -1.87 14.98 -20.91
C LEU A 39 -0.69 14.25 -21.55
N THR A 40 0.27 13.78 -20.75
CA THR A 40 1.43 12.99 -21.24
C THR A 40 1.16 11.48 -21.31
N ARG A 41 -0.07 11.04 -21.00
CA ARG A 41 -0.43 9.61 -21.12
C ARG A 41 -0.65 9.21 -22.57
N PRO A 42 -0.26 7.98 -22.96
CA PRO A 42 -0.60 7.44 -24.28
C PRO A 42 -2.10 7.47 -24.58
N LEU A 43 -2.93 7.28 -23.54
CA LEU A 43 -4.37 7.50 -23.57
C LEU A 43 -4.74 8.52 -22.48
N ILE A 44 -5.24 9.68 -22.90
CA ILE A 44 -5.60 10.78 -21.99
C ILE A 44 -6.81 10.35 -21.15
N PRO A 45 -6.76 10.49 -19.81
CA PRO A 45 -7.92 10.21 -18.97
C PRO A 45 -9.00 11.29 -19.21
N PRO A 46 -10.24 10.90 -19.54
CA PRO A 46 -11.25 11.84 -20.03
C PRO A 46 -11.94 12.66 -18.93
N THR A 47 -11.60 12.46 -17.65
CA THR A 47 -12.22 13.17 -16.53
C THR A 47 -11.19 13.53 -15.45
N PRO A 48 -11.41 14.61 -14.67
CA PRO A 48 -10.48 15.00 -13.59
C PRO A 48 -10.26 13.90 -12.55
N ARG A 49 -11.31 13.12 -12.23
CA ARG A 49 -11.20 11.96 -11.34
C ARG A 49 -10.23 10.91 -11.89
N LEU A 50 -10.38 10.53 -13.16
CA LEU A 50 -9.50 9.57 -13.80
C LEU A 50 -8.07 10.11 -13.97
N ALA A 51 -7.90 11.42 -14.13
CA ALA A 51 -6.59 12.07 -14.12
C ALA A 51 -5.89 11.92 -12.76
N VAL A 52 -6.62 12.18 -11.66
CA VAL A 52 -6.13 11.98 -10.28
C VAL A 52 -5.77 10.51 -10.03
N GLU A 53 -6.65 9.57 -10.39
CA GLU A 53 -6.39 8.13 -10.23
C GLU A 53 -5.17 7.68 -11.04
N SER A 54 -5.05 8.14 -12.30
CA SER A 54 -3.90 7.87 -13.16
C SER A 54 -2.60 8.40 -12.56
N TYR A 55 -2.61 9.61 -12.00
CA TYR A 55 -1.44 10.21 -11.35
C TYR A 55 -0.93 9.34 -10.21
N TRP A 56 -1.79 9.01 -9.24
CA TRP A 56 -1.37 8.24 -8.06
C TRP A 56 -0.89 6.83 -8.41
N ARG A 57 -1.54 6.15 -9.36
CA ARG A 57 -1.11 4.83 -9.83
C ARG A 57 0.30 4.84 -10.43
N ASN A 58 0.72 5.94 -11.06
CA ASN A 58 2.06 6.04 -11.66
C ASN A 58 3.10 6.68 -10.71
N HIS A 59 2.67 7.18 -9.55
CA HIS A 59 3.52 7.78 -8.53
C HIS A 59 3.43 7.01 -7.22
N ILE A 60 3.58 5.68 -7.31
CA ILE A 60 3.21 4.77 -6.23
C ILE A 60 3.99 4.99 -4.92
N LEU A 61 5.27 5.39 -4.99
CA LEU A 61 6.06 5.73 -3.80
C LEU A 61 5.60 7.04 -3.13
N ARG A 62 5.08 7.99 -3.92
CA ARG A 62 4.44 9.19 -3.37
C ARG A 62 3.09 8.84 -2.73
N ALA A 63 2.34 7.94 -3.35
CA ALA A 63 1.08 7.43 -2.81
C ALA A 63 1.29 6.72 -1.47
N ASP A 64 2.28 5.82 -1.37
CA ASP A 64 2.70 5.16 -0.13
C ASP A 64 3.00 6.17 0.97
N ARG A 65 3.92 7.11 0.70
CA ARG A 65 4.35 8.12 1.67
C ARG A 65 3.17 8.96 2.14
N LEU A 66 2.32 9.42 1.21
CA LEU A 66 1.16 10.23 1.55
C LEU A 66 0.15 9.43 2.37
N ALA A 67 -0.17 8.19 1.99
CA ALA A 67 -1.13 7.36 2.71
C ALA A 67 -0.69 7.10 4.15
N ARG A 68 0.60 6.81 4.38
CA ARG A 68 1.16 6.65 5.74
C ARG A 68 1.15 7.96 6.53
N ALA A 69 1.47 9.09 5.89
CA ALA A 69 1.38 10.40 6.55
C ALA A 69 -0.07 10.76 6.93
N LEU A 70 -1.05 10.42 6.09
CA LEU A 70 -2.47 10.61 6.41
C LEU A 70 -2.93 9.69 7.54
N ALA A 71 -2.45 8.45 7.57
CA ALA A 71 -2.71 7.52 8.68
C ALA A 71 -2.12 8.06 10.00
N ALA A 72 -0.88 8.56 9.97
CA ALA A 72 -0.24 9.19 11.14
C ALA A 72 -1.04 10.39 11.66
N ARG A 73 -1.61 11.21 10.76
CA ARG A 73 -2.50 12.31 11.13
C ARG A 73 -3.82 11.86 11.77
N SER A 74 -4.28 10.63 11.51
CA SER A 74 -5.47 10.09 12.16
C SER A 74 -5.16 9.41 13.49
N GLY A 75 -3.93 8.91 13.66
CA GLY A 75 -3.55 8.08 14.79
C GLY A 75 -4.21 6.71 14.78
N THR A 76 -3.82 5.88 15.76
CA THR A 76 -4.52 4.64 16.09
C THR A 76 -5.87 5.01 16.72
N PRO A 77 -7.00 4.46 16.25
CA PRO A 77 -8.28 4.67 16.94
C PRO A 77 -8.22 4.16 18.38
N GLU A 78 -8.89 4.87 19.29
CA GLU A 78 -8.96 4.48 20.69
C GLU A 78 -9.55 3.06 20.83
N GLY A 79 -8.92 2.23 21.65
CA GLY A 79 -9.31 0.83 21.87
C GLY A 79 -9.04 -0.12 20.70
N TRP A 80 -8.45 0.36 19.60
CA TRP A 80 -8.07 -0.51 18.49
C TRP A 80 -6.77 -1.27 18.78
N THR A 81 -6.76 -2.56 18.45
CA THR A 81 -5.56 -3.42 18.46
C THR A 81 -5.51 -4.22 17.16
N TRP A 82 -4.31 -4.58 16.69
CA TRP A 82 -4.19 -5.36 15.48
C TRP A 82 -4.59 -6.82 15.73
N GLN A 83 -5.76 -7.20 15.22
CA GLN A 83 -6.30 -8.54 15.31
C GLN A 83 -6.53 -9.12 13.92
N LEU A 84 -6.39 -10.45 13.78
CA LEU A 84 -6.81 -11.18 12.58
C LEU A 84 -8.27 -11.61 12.74
N GLY A 85 -9.01 -11.67 11.63
CA GLY A 85 -10.41 -12.14 11.62
C GLY A 85 -10.57 -13.39 10.77
N GLU A 86 -11.51 -14.26 11.14
CA GLU A 86 -11.89 -15.41 10.31
C GLU A 86 -12.42 -14.94 8.95
N GLY A 87 -11.82 -15.42 7.86
CA GLY A 87 -12.25 -15.09 6.49
C GLY A 87 -12.24 -13.60 6.13
N GLY A 88 -11.62 -12.73 6.94
CA GLY A 88 -11.68 -11.28 6.78
C GLY A 88 -13.00 -10.64 7.21
N ALA A 89 -13.80 -11.34 8.02
CA ALA A 89 -15.06 -10.84 8.55
C ALA A 89 -14.88 -9.51 9.30
N GLY A 90 -15.88 -8.62 9.19
CA GLY A 90 -15.93 -7.37 9.94
C GLY A 90 -14.81 -6.37 9.60
N GLY A 91 -14.16 -6.48 8.43
CA GLY A 91 -13.13 -5.53 8.00
C GLY A 91 -11.71 -5.82 8.51
N ARG A 92 -11.55 -6.88 9.32
CA ARG A 92 -10.24 -7.36 9.80
C ARG A 92 -9.49 -8.12 8.71
N PRO A 93 -8.16 -8.11 8.69
CA PRO A 93 -7.38 -8.91 7.75
C PRO A 93 -7.48 -10.41 8.08
N ALA A 94 -7.63 -11.26 7.05
CA ALA A 94 -7.64 -12.72 7.20
C ALA A 94 -6.26 -13.31 7.54
N SER A 95 -5.18 -12.56 7.30
CA SER A 95 -3.82 -12.95 7.66
C SER A 95 -2.95 -11.71 7.86
N PHE A 96 -1.83 -11.88 8.57
CA PHE A 96 -0.81 -10.84 8.73
C PHE A 96 -0.15 -10.38 7.42
N ARG A 97 -0.46 -11.02 6.28
CA ARG A 97 0.02 -10.56 4.96
C ARG A 97 -0.78 -9.37 4.43
N VAL A 98 -1.99 -9.16 4.94
CA VAL A 98 -2.84 -8.02 4.58
C VAL A 98 -2.59 -6.89 5.59
N PRO A 99 -2.35 -5.63 5.14
CA PRO A 99 -2.12 -4.52 6.05
C PRO A 99 -3.33 -4.28 6.96
N PRO A 100 -3.12 -3.92 8.24
CA PRO A 100 -4.21 -3.49 9.11
C PRO A 100 -4.86 -2.21 8.59
N ALA A 101 -6.18 -2.15 8.62
CA ALA A 101 -6.98 -1.00 8.19
C ALA A 101 -8.16 -0.78 9.14
N PRO A 102 -7.93 -0.16 10.32
CA PRO A 102 -8.91 -0.06 11.40
C PRO A 102 -10.22 0.57 10.94
N PHE A 103 -10.15 1.61 10.09
CA PHE A 103 -11.34 2.32 9.60
C PHE A 103 -12.18 1.52 8.59
N ARG A 104 -11.81 0.28 8.27
CA ARG A 104 -12.68 -0.68 7.58
C ARG A 104 -13.50 -1.53 8.54
N GLU A 105 -13.10 -1.61 9.80
CA GLU A 105 -13.85 -2.32 10.83
C GLU A 105 -15.06 -1.47 11.26
N PRO A 106 -16.28 -2.04 11.32
CA PRO A 106 -17.48 -1.29 11.68
C PRO A 106 -17.36 -0.50 12.98
N ALA A 107 -16.70 -1.05 14.00
CA ALA A 107 -16.51 -0.41 15.30
C ALA A 107 -15.70 0.90 15.24
N PHE A 108 -14.85 1.07 14.24
CA PHE A 108 -13.98 2.23 14.09
C PHE A 108 -14.27 3.02 12.80
N ALA A 109 -15.27 2.61 12.02
CA ALA A 109 -15.58 3.23 10.74
C ALA A 109 -16.04 4.68 10.92
N ARG A 110 -15.48 5.60 10.14
CA ARG A 110 -15.85 7.03 10.14
C ARG A 110 -17.01 7.38 9.19
N GLY A 111 -17.58 6.38 8.53
CA GLY A 111 -18.65 6.57 7.55
C GLY A 111 -18.19 7.22 6.24
N ARG A 112 -19.17 7.66 5.42
CA ARG A 112 -18.89 8.30 4.13
C ARG A 112 -18.30 9.70 4.33
N GLY A 113 -17.49 10.15 3.37
CA GLY A 113 -16.75 11.40 3.49
C GLY A 113 -15.38 11.24 4.16
N ALA A 114 -15.09 10.09 4.75
CA ALA A 114 -13.79 9.74 5.32
C ALA A 114 -13.17 8.55 4.59
N CYS A 115 -11.83 8.48 4.56
CA CYS A 115 -11.12 7.39 3.92
C CYS A 115 -11.06 6.17 4.84
N CYS A 116 -11.53 5.00 4.41
CA CYS A 116 -11.45 3.77 5.20
C CYS A 116 -10.03 3.18 5.30
N ILE A 117 -9.06 3.74 4.57
CA ILE A 117 -7.64 3.38 4.72
C ILE A 117 -6.98 4.24 5.76
N CYS A 118 -7.02 5.57 5.59
CA CYS A 118 -6.23 6.47 6.45
C CYS A 118 -7.06 7.21 7.51
N GLY A 119 -8.39 7.13 7.49
CA GLY A 119 -9.30 7.84 8.41
C GLY A 119 -9.55 9.32 8.08
N GLN A 120 -8.76 9.93 7.19
CA GLN A 120 -8.85 11.36 6.90
C GLN A 120 -10.03 11.70 5.97
N PRO A 121 -10.58 12.93 6.02
CA PRO A 121 -11.63 13.39 5.12
C PRO A 121 -11.25 13.29 3.63
N VAL A 122 -12.18 12.88 2.79
CA VAL A 122 -12.01 12.73 1.34
C VAL A 122 -12.73 13.86 0.64
N TYR A 123 -12.02 14.60 -0.21
CA TYR A 123 -12.57 15.73 -0.94
C TYR A 123 -12.86 15.37 -2.40
N ARG A 124 -13.24 16.38 -3.19
CA ARG A 124 -13.56 16.23 -4.61
C ARG A 124 -12.47 15.43 -5.36
N PHE A 125 -12.91 14.56 -6.26
CA PHE A 125 -12.06 13.63 -7.02
C PHE A 125 -11.25 12.63 -6.20
N GLY A 126 -11.58 12.42 -4.92
CA GLY A 126 -10.82 11.53 -4.04
C GLY A 126 -9.50 12.16 -3.57
N TRP A 127 -9.42 13.50 -3.56
CA TRP A 127 -8.26 14.23 -3.07
C TRP A 127 -8.23 14.30 -1.55
N HIS A 128 -7.03 14.47 -0.98
CA HIS A 128 -6.78 14.38 0.45
C HIS A 128 -6.86 15.73 1.19
N ARG A 129 -7.12 16.82 0.46
CA ARG A 129 -7.26 18.19 0.97
C ARG A 129 -8.38 18.91 0.23
N ASP A 130 -9.00 19.89 0.87
CA ASP A 130 -9.96 20.76 0.22
C ASP A 130 -9.25 21.80 -0.64
N LEU A 131 -8.97 21.45 -1.89
CA LEU A 131 -8.39 22.39 -2.85
C LEU A 131 -9.42 23.34 -3.47
N TRP A 132 -10.70 23.10 -3.25
CA TRP A 132 -11.79 23.79 -3.94
C TRP A 132 -12.65 24.64 -3.01
N GLY A 133 -12.21 24.81 -1.76
CA GLY A 133 -12.87 25.67 -0.76
C GLY A 133 -14.33 25.33 -0.52
N GLN A 134 -14.71 24.06 -0.66
CA GLN A 134 -16.10 23.64 -0.46
C GLN A 134 -16.44 23.52 1.03
N GLY A 135 -15.44 23.46 1.92
CA GLY A 135 -15.60 23.33 3.36
C GLY A 135 -16.14 21.96 3.82
N VAL A 136 -16.68 21.16 2.90
CA VAL A 136 -17.31 19.87 3.18
C VAL A 136 -16.61 18.72 2.45
N PRO A 137 -16.37 17.58 3.13
CA PRO A 137 -15.91 16.36 2.48
C PRO A 137 -16.95 15.82 1.47
N ASN A 138 -16.48 15.02 0.52
CA ASN A 138 -17.32 14.31 -0.43
C ASN A 138 -18.03 13.13 0.25
N GLY A 139 -19.26 13.35 0.70
CA GLY A 139 -20.11 12.35 1.35
C GLY A 139 -20.47 11.12 0.50
N LYS A 140 -20.04 11.04 -0.77
CA LYS A 140 -20.17 9.81 -1.59
C LYS A 140 -18.88 9.01 -1.66
N ALA A 141 -17.73 9.58 -1.27
CA ALA A 141 -16.45 8.91 -1.30
C ALA A 141 -16.14 8.24 0.04
N GLY A 142 -15.48 7.08 -0.02
CA GLY A 142 -14.93 6.41 1.18
C GLY A 142 -13.42 6.22 1.13
N TRP A 143 -12.75 6.72 0.08
CA TRP A 143 -11.33 6.42 -0.19
C TRP A 143 -10.68 7.58 -0.93
N HIS A 144 -9.45 7.95 -0.55
CA HIS A 144 -8.59 8.77 -1.41
C HIS A 144 -8.06 7.96 -2.59
N ALA A 145 -7.88 8.60 -3.73
CA ALA A 145 -7.21 7.96 -4.87
C ALA A 145 -5.76 7.55 -4.53
N ALA A 146 -5.06 8.37 -3.72
CA ALA A 146 -3.72 8.05 -3.22
C ALA A 146 -3.72 6.80 -2.32
N CYS A 147 -4.67 6.71 -1.38
CA CYS A 147 -4.79 5.57 -0.48
C CYS A 147 -5.20 4.28 -1.21
N VAL A 148 -6.03 4.35 -2.24
CA VAL A 148 -6.32 3.18 -3.10
C VAL A 148 -5.05 2.70 -3.80
N ALA A 149 -4.25 3.61 -4.35
CA ALA A 149 -3.00 3.24 -4.99
C ALA A 149 -2.02 2.62 -3.99
N ALA A 150 -1.84 3.23 -2.82
CA ALA A 150 -1.00 2.69 -1.75
C ALA A 150 -1.48 1.31 -1.28
N TRP A 151 -2.78 1.12 -1.06
CA TRP A 151 -3.35 -0.18 -0.68
C TRP A 151 -3.03 -1.28 -1.68
N LYS A 152 -3.21 -1.01 -2.98
CA LYS A 152 -2.85 -1.97 -4.05
C LYS A 152 -1.36 -2.30 -4.04
N PHE A 153 -0.51 -1.30 -3.79
CA PHE A 153 0.92 -1.51 -3.66
C PHE A 153 1.29 -2.36 -2.44
N TRP A 154 0.69 -2.12 -1.29
CA TRP A 154 0.91 -2.91 -0.08
C TRP A 154 0.42 -4.36 -0.22
N SER A 155 -0.71 -4.58 -0.91
CA SER A 155 -1.25 -5.92 -1.15
C SER A 155 -0.49 -6.70 -2.24
N ALA A 156 0.10 -6.01 -3.21
CA ALA A 156 0.78 -6.64 -4.36
C ALA A 156 2.06 -5.87 -4.77
N PRO A 157 3.08 -5.80 -3.90
CA PRO A 157 4.27 -4.99 -4.16
C PRO A 157 5.11 -5.50 -5.34
N HIS A 158 5.00 -6.79 -5.67
CA HIS A 158 5.66 -7.43 -6.81
C HIS A 158 5.25 -6.81 -8.17
N GLU A 159 4.02 -6.30 -8.30
CA GLU A 159 3.56 -5.61 -9.51
C GLU A 159 4.34 -4.30 -9.76
N GLN A 160 4.96 -3.75 -8.73
CA GLN A 160 5.69 -2.47 -8.77
C GLN A 160 7.22 -2.67 -8.82
N VAL A 161 7.70 -3.87 -9.16
CA VAL A 161 9.13 -4.23 -9.20
C VAL A 161 9.98 -3.23 -10.00
N LYS A 162 9.47 -2.70 -11.12
CA LYS A 162 10.22 -1.71 -11.94
C LYS A 162 10.47 -0.41 -11.18
N VAL A 163 9.48 0.06 -10.42
CA VAL A 163 9.58 1.28 -9.62
C VAL A 163 10.53 1.06 -8.44
N LEU A 164 10.42 -0.09 -7.76
CA LEU A 164 11.30 -0.44 -6.64
C LEU A 164 12.76 -0.64 -7.07
N LYS A 165 13.00 -1.27 -8.22
CA LYS A 165 14.34 -1.38 -8.82
C LYS A 165 14.97 0.01 -9.01
N ARG A 166 14.21 0.96 -9.55
CA ARG A 166 14.69 2.34 -9.74
C ARG A 166 14.94 3.04 -8.40
N HIS A 167 14.04 2.86 -7.43
CA HIS A 167 14.17 3.45 -6.10
C HIS A 167 15.46 3.03 -5.39
N GLN A 168 15.89 1.78 -5.58
CA GLN A 168 17.13 1.24 -5.03
C GLN A 168 18.37 1.45 -5.92
N GLY A 169 18.31 2.34 -6.93
CA GLY A 169 19.45 2.57 -7.83
C GLY A 169 19.87 1.32 -8.62
N HIS A 170 18.92 0.41 -8.88
CA HIS A 170 19.16 -0.87 -9.55
C HIS A 170 20.21 -1.76 -8.85
N ARG A 171 20.35 -1.64 -7.52
CA ARG A 171 21.23 -2.47 -6.71
C ARG A 171 20.43 -3.39 -5.77
N CYS A 172 20.92 -4.63 -5.67
CA CYS A 172 20.42 -5.64 -4.75
C CYS A 172 20.62 -5.15 -3.33
N LYS A 173 19.55 -5.04 -2.55
CA LYS A 173 19.64 -4.50 -1.19
C LYS A 173 20.52 -5.36 -0.28
N ALA A 174 20.45 -6.69 -0.45
CA ALA A 174 21.21 -7.64 0.35
C ALA A 174 22.69 -7.75 -0.03
N SER A 175 23.05 -7.61 -1.31
CA SER A 175 24.43 -7.90 -1.79
C SER A 175 25.15 -6.73 -2.43
N GLY A 176 24.51 -5.58 -2.63
CA GLY A 176 25.07 -4.42 -3.34
C GLY A 176 25.29 -4.62 -4.85
N LYS A 177 25.18 -5.85 -5.36
CA LYS A 177 25.35 -6.18 -6.79
C LYS A 177 24.22 -5.59 -7.64
N ARG A 178 24.43 -5.50 -8.96
CA ARG A 178 23.38 -5.07 -9.90
C ARG A 178 22.16 -6.03 -9.83
N LEU A 179 20.96 -5.46 -9.91
CA LEU A 179 19.72 -6.22 -9.96
C LEU A 179 19.55 -6.91 -11.31
N LEU A 180 19.28 -8.22 -11.26
CA LEU A 180 18.99 -9.04 -12.43
C LEU A 180 17.53 -8.88 -12.87
N ARG A 181 17.20 -9.39 -14.06
CA ARG A 181 15.82 -9.45 -14.55
C ARG A 181 14.93 -10.25 -13.59
N THR A 182 15.46 -11.35 -13.05
CA THR A 182 14.84 -12.29 -12.11
C THR A 182 14.88 -11.85 -10.65
N ALA A 183 15.28 -10.61 -10.37
CA ALA A 183 15.22 -10.10 -9.00
C ALA A 183 13.76 -9.97 -8.52
N GLU A 184 13.54 -10.33 -7.26
CA GLU A 184 12.23 -10.46 -6.61
C GLU A 184 12.03 -9.32 -5.60
N VAL A 185 10.78 -8.99 -5.35
CA VAL A 185 10.38 -8.05 -4.29
C VAL A 185 10.13 -8.85 -3.03
N ASP A 186 10.68 -8.37 -1.93
CA ASP A 186 10.67 -9.04 -0.63
C ASP A 186 10.56 -8.00 0.49
N HIS A 187 10.16 -8.43 1.68
CA HIS A 187 10.14 -7.59 2.88
C HIS A 187 11.49 -7.71 3.60
N ALA A 188 12.12 -6.60 3.96
CA ALA A 188 13.37 -6.57 4.70
C ALA A 188 13.20 -7.23 6.09
N LEU A 189 12.18 -6.81 6.83
CA LEU A 189 11.65 -7.50 7.99
C LEU A 189 10.45 -8.37 7.57
N PRO A 190 10.52 -9.70 7.71
CA PRO A 190 9.44 -10.59 7.31
C PRO A 190 8.14 -10.33 8.08
N LEU A 191 7.00 -10.35 7.40
CA LEU A 191 5.71 -9.98 8.01
C LEU A 191 5.27 -10.90 9.16
N TYR A 192 5.77 -12.14 9.25
CA TYR A 192 5.49 -13.00 10.40
C TYR A 192 6.19 -12.52 11.67
N ARG A 193 7.41 -11.94 11.56
CA ARG A 193 8.08 -11.29 12.68
C ARG A 193 7.36 -10.01 13.07
N VAL A 194 6.90 -9.23 12.09
CA VAL A 194 6.05 -8.05 12.34
C VAL A 194 4.83 -8.40 13.17
N TRP A 195 4.13 -9.48 12.81
CA TRP A 195 3.00 -9.98 13.60
C TRP A 195 3.38 -10.44 15.01
N ARG A 196 4.53 -11.09 15.17
CA ARG A 196 4.99 -11.60 16.47
C ARG A 196 5.48 -10.48 17.40
N GLU A 197 6.27 -9.55 16.88
CA GLU A 197 7.11 -8.63 17.67
C GLU A 197 6.59 -7.20 17.69
N HIS A 198 5.80 -6.80 16.68
CA HIS A 198 5.40 -5.41 16.51
C HIS A 198 3.89 -5.20 16.53
N ARG A 199 3.08 -6.24 16.79
CA ARG A 199 1.62 -6.13 16.67
C ARG A 199 0.96 -5.08 17.56
N ASP A 200 1.60 -4.76 18.67
CA ASP A 200 1.14 -3.79 19.66
C ASP A 200 1.63 -2.36 19.35
N ALA A 201 2.42 -2.18 18.27
CA ALA A 201 2.83 -0.86 17.82
C ALA A 201 1.64 -0.02 17.32
N PRO A 202 1.74 1.32 17.38
CA PRO A 202 0.73 2.19 16.80
C PRO A 202 0.44 1.84 15.34
N TRP A 203 -0.84 1.81 14.97
CA TRP A 203 -1.27 1.44 13.62
C TRP A 203 -0.57 2.21 12.49
N PRO A 204 -0.34 3.53 12.58
CA PRO A 204 0.40 4.25 11.55
C PRO A 204 1.84 3.75 11.34
N GLU A 205 2.49 3.26 12.40
CA GLU A 205 3.84 2.69 12.34
C GLU A 205 3.81 1.32 11.66
N LEU A 206 2.81 0.48 11.98
CA LEU A 206 2.61 -0.82 11.35
C LEU A 206 2.58 -0.73 9.82
N LEU A 207 1.92 0.28 9.26
CA LEU A 207 1.82 0.45 7.80
C LEU A 207 3.19 0.57 7.10
N GLY A 208 4.24 0.97 7.82
CA GLY A 208 5.61 0.99 7.31
C GLY A 208 6.11 -0.39 6.85
N TYR A 209 5.61 -1.47 7.44
CA TYR A 209 6.06 -2.84 7.16
C TYR A 209 5.54 -3.42 5.84
N TRP A 210 4.46 -2.88 5.27
CA TRP A 210 3.99 -3.24 3.92
C TRP A 210 4.38 -2.21 2.87
N GLY A 211 4.79 -1.03 3.31
CA GLY A 211 5.16 0.09 2.47
C GLY A 211 6.61 0.03 1.98
N ALA A 212 6.98 1.06 1.22
CA ALA A 212 8.34 1.22 0.71
C ALA A 212 9.47 1.12 1.77
N PRO A 213 9.29 1.55 3.04
CA PRO A 213 10.36 1.44 4.05
C PRO A 213 10.84 0.02 4.33
N ASN A 214 9.95 -0.97 4.24
CA ASN A 214 10.27 -2.36 4.51
C ASN A 214 10.35 -3.21 3.24
N LEU A 215 10.12 -2.63 2.06
CA LEU A 215 10.22 -3.37 0.80
C LEU A 215 11.62 -3.26 0.22
N GLN A 216 12.13 -4.39 -0.24
CA GLN A 216 13.41 -4.50 -0.93
C GLN A 216 13.30 -5.33 -2.21
N VAL A 217 14.16 -5.03 -3.17
CA VAL A 217 14.40 -5.86 -4.35
C VAL A 217 15.73 -6.57 -4.18
N VAL A 218 15.71 -7.90 -4.30
CA VAL A 218 16.85 -8.79 -4.08
C VAL A 218 17.02 -9.74 -5.25
N ASN A 219 18.27 -10.09 -5.58
CA ASN A 219 18.53 -11.14 -6.57
C ASN A 219 18.14 -12.51 -5.98
N ARG A 220 17.62 -13.41 -6.81
CA ARG A 220 17.11 -14.73 -6.40
C ARG A 220 18.05 -15.50 -5.48
N THR A 221 19.35 -15.51 -5.74
CA THR A 221 20.33 -16.19 -4.88
C THR A 221 20.35 -15.64 -3.46
N ALA A 222 20.30 -14.30 -3.30
CA ALA A 222 20.23 -13.67 -1.99
C ALA A 222 18.87 -13.90 -1.31
N HIS A 223 17.79 -13.93 -2.10
CA HIS A 223 16.46 -14.24 -1.60
C HIS A 223 16.37 -15.66 -1.04
N VAL A 224 16.92 -16.66 -1.75
CA VAL A 224 16.94 -18.07 -1.29
C VAL A 224 17.68 -18.22 0.03
N LEU A 225 18.83 -17.55 0.20
CA LEU A 225 19.57 -17.55 1.46
C LEU A 225 18.72 -16.97 2.59
N LYS A 226 18.08 -15.81 2.37
CA LYS A 226 17.17 -15.20 3.34
C LYS A 226 15.99 -16.11 3.69
N CYS A 227 15.34 -16.72 2.70
CA CYS A 227 14.25 -17.66 2.93
C CYS A 227 14.67 -18.88 3.76
N ARG A 228 15.88 -19.41 3.55
CA ARG A 228 16.44 -20.50 4.35
C ARG A 228 16.63 -20.07 5.80
N ASP A 229 17.23 -18.89 6.01
CA ASP A 229 17.51 -18.38 7.35
C ASP A 229 16.21 -18.08 8.12
N GLU A 230 15.19 -17.53 7.44
CA GLU A 230 13.84 -17.36 8.01
C GLU A 230 13.15 -18.69 8.34
N ALA A 231 13.32 -19.72 7.51
CA ALA A 231 12.75 -21.03 7.77
C ALA A 231 13.39 -21.70 8.99
N ALA A 232 14.71 -21.57 9.14
CA ALA A 232 15.44 -22.05 10.30
C ALA A 232 14.96 -21.37 11.60
N GLU A 233 14.77 -20.05 11.57
CA GLU A 233 14.22 -19.32 12.72
C GLU A 233 12.79 -19.75 13.07
N ARG A 234 11.91 -19.92 12.05
CA ARG A 234 10.54 -20.41 12.30
C ARG A 234 10.57 -21.80 12.95
N SER A 235 11.44 -22.69 12.48
CA SER A 235 11.61 -24.02 13.07
C SER A 235 12.15 -23.95 14.50
N GLN A 236 13.13 -23.09 14.76
CA GLN A 236 13.67 -22.90 16.11
C GLN A 236 12.63 -22.30 17.06
N THR A 237 11.84 -21.33 16.61
CA THR A 237 10.75 -20.75 17.39
C THR A 237 9.70 -21.79 17.73
N LEU A 238 9.27 -22.60 16.75
CA LEU A 238 8.35 -23.70 16.98
C LEU A 238 8.91 -24.74 17.94
N ARG A 239 10.21 -25.03 17.87
CA ARG A 239 10.87 -25.92 18.82
C ARG A 239 10.85 -25.34 20.22
N LEU A 240 11.26 -24.07 20.38
CA LEU A 240 11.30 -23.40 21.68
C LEU A 240 9.91 -23.18 22.27
N SER A 241 8.87 -22.97 21.46
CA SER A 241 7.49 -22.85 21.98
C SER A 241 6.94 -24.15 22.54
N ARG A 242 7.57 -25.30 22.26
CA ARG A 242 7.27 -26.57 22.94
C ARG A 242 7.89 -26.64 24.32
N TYR A 243 8.75 -25.70 24.70
CA TYR A 243 9.41 -25.70 25.99
C TYR A 243 8.98 -24.45 26.77
N ARG A 244 8.46 -24.66 27.98
CA ARG A 244 8.13 -23.59 28.91
C ARG A 244 9.14 -23.59 30.06
N VAL A 245 9.58 -22.39 30.44
CA VAL A 245 10.31 -22.20 31.70
C VAL A 245 9.28 -22.11 32.83
N VAL A 246 9.41 -22.97 33.84
CA VAL A 246 8.65 -22.94 35.09
C VAL A 246 9.61 -22.68 36.24
N GLU A 247 9.11 -21.95 37.21
CA GLU A 247 9.81 -21.75 38.48
C GLU A 247 9.52 -22.97 39.37
N ASP A 248 10.56 -23.60 39.88
CA ASP A 248 10.46 -24.70 40.85
C ASP A 248 11.45 -24.49 42.00
N GLU A 249 11.52 -25.45 42.92
CA GLU A 249 12.36 -25.37 44.13
C GLU A 249 13.87 -25.20 43.83
N SER A 250 14.31 -25.42 42.58
CA SER A 250 15.69 -25.23 42.12
C SER A 250 15.98 -23.86 41.50
N GLY A 251 14.96 -23.00 41.37
CA GLY A 251 15.05 -21.67 40.77
C GLY A 251 14.30 -21.59 39.44
N PHE A 252 14.70 -22.33 38.40
CA PHE A 252 13.97 -22.40 37.13
C PHE A 252 14.25 -23.74 36.41
N SER A 253 13.21 -24.42 35.94
CA SER A 253 13.30 -25.61 35.09
C SER A 253 12.60 -25.41 33.75
N VAL A 254 13.06 -26.17 32.74
CA VAL A 254 12.49 -26.15 31.38
C VAL A 254 11.73 -27.46 31.17
N VAL A 255 10.44 -27.39 30.92
CA VAL A 255 9.57 -28.55 30.63
C VAL A 255 9.03 -28.46 29.21
N GLU A 256 8.93 -29.62 28.56
CA GLU A 256 8.28 -29.76 27.27
C GLU A 256 6.74 -29.78 27.49
N GLU A 257 6.00 -28.91 26.81
CA GLU A 257 4.54 -28.93 26.76
C GLU A 257 4.10 -30.00 25.74
N GLU A 258 3.28 -30.97 26.17
CA GLU A 258 2.69 -32.04 25.33
C GLU A 258 1.73 -31.53 24.25
#